data_AF-A0A968Q169-F1
#
_entry.id   AF-A0A968Q169-F1
#
_cell.length_a   1.000
_cell.length_b   1.000
_cell.length_c   1.000
_cell.angle_alpha   90.00
_cell.angle_beta   90.00
_cell.angle_gamma   90.00
#
_symmetry.space_group_name_H-M   'P 1'
#
loop_
_entity.id
_entity.type
_entity.pdbx_description
1 polymer ?
#
loop_
_entity_poly.entity_id
_entity_poly.type
_entity_poly.pdbx_seq_one_letter_code
_entity_poly.pdbx_strand_id
1 'polypeptide(L)'
;MVLPFTDVSSDHWAYQALLNLAGTYSCLSGYPDGTFRGEATVTRYEFSAGMDACMGVLTGPMEQRQGEDRQAVEALIESMQQSLDELRQVGGESTDSP
;
A
#
# COMPACT_ATOMS: atom_id res chain seq x y z
N MET A 1 -14.27 -4.06 -14.30
CA MET A 1 -15.23 -3.18 -13.60
C MET A 1 -15.97 -4.04 -12.60
N VAL A 2 -15.76 -3.83 -11.29
CA VAL A 2 -16.49 -4.57 -10.26
C VAL A 2 -17.83 -3.86 -10.09
N LEU A 3 -18.91 -4.52 -10.50
CA LEU A 3 -20.27 -3.99 -10.34
C LEU A 3 -20.72 -4.13 -8.89
N PRO A 4 -21.59 -3.23 -8.38
CA PRO A 4 -22.18 -3.38 -7.05
C PRO A 4 -22.89 -4.73 -6.94
N PHE A 5 -22.86 -5.33 -5.76
CA PHE A 5 -23.50 -6.63 -5.50
C PHE A 5 -25.00 -6.58 -5.80
N THR A 6 -25.52 -7.57 -6.52
CA THR A 6 -26.91 -7.56 -7.02
C THR A 6 -27.96 -7.62 -5.91
N ASP A 7 -27.57 -8.11 -4.74
CA ASP A 7 -28.41 -8.27 -3.55
C ASP A 7 -28.25 -7.12 -2.53
N VAL A 8 -27.51 -6.06 -2.87
CA VAL A 8 -27.30 -4.91 -1.98
C VAL A 8 -27.88 -3.65 -2.62
N SER A 9 -28.98 -3.15 -2.06
CA SER A 9 -29.59 -1.88 -2.48
C SER A 9 -28.65 -0.70 -2.23
N SER A 10 -28.70 0.33 -3.09
CA SER A 10 -27.95 1.58 -2.92
C SER A 10 -28.29 2.34 -1.64
N ASP A 11 -29.50 2.12 -1.10
CA ASP A 11 -29.97 2.76 0.14
C ASP A 11 -29.61 1.93 1.39
N HIS A 12 -28.96 0.77 1.22
CA HIS A 12 -28.54 -0.07 2.34
C HIS A 12 -27.36 0.56 3.07
N TRP A 13 -27.38 0.55 4.41
CA TRP A 13 -26.33 1.17 5.23
C TRP A 13 -24.91 0.66 4.91
N ALA A 14 -24.80 -0.61 4.50
CA ALA A 14 -23.53 -1.24 4.15
C ALA A 14 -23.05 -0.94 2.72
N TYR A 15 -23.90 -0.34 1.86
CA TYR A 15 -23.62 -0.20 0.43
C TYR A 15 -22.30 0.52 0.17
N GLN A 16 -22.09 1.68 0.82
CA GLN A 16 -20.86 2.46 0.62
C GLN A 16 -19.62 1.74 1.17
N ALA A 17 -19.75 1.03 2.28
CA ALA A 17 -18.65 0.26 2.85
C ALA A 17 -18.24 -0.88 1.91
N LEU A 18 -19.22 -1.61 1.38
CA LEU A 18 -19.01 -2.69 0.42
C LEU A 18 -18.38 -2.20 -0.88
N LEU A 19 -18.86 -1.08 -1.41
CA LEU A 19 -18.28 -0.46 -2.60
C LEU A 19 -16.81 -0.10 -2.40
N ASN A 20 -16.46 0.49 -1.25
CA ASN A 20 -15.08 0.85 -0.94
C ASN A 20 -14.19 -0.39 -0.76
N LEU A 21 -14.63 -1.37 0.02
CA LEU A 21 -13.82 -2.55 0.36
C LEU A 21 -13.61 -3.48 -0.85
N ALA A 22 -14.63 -3.65 -1.69
CA ALA A 22 -14.53 -4.48 -2.88
C ALA A 22 -13.96 -3.74 -4.10
N GLY A 23 -14.34 -2.46 -4.28
CA GLY A 23 -13.97 -1.67 -5.46
C GLY A 23 -12.66 -0.91 -5.33
N THR A 24 -12.42 -0.28 -4.17
CA THR A 24 -11.25 0.58 -3.95
C THR A 24 -10.08 -0.20 -3.36
N TYR A 25 -10.34 -0.94 -2.29
CA TYR A 25 -9.30 -1.64 -1.55
C TYR A 25 -9.05 -3.07 -2.03
N SER A 26 -9.96 -3.64 -2.82
CA SER A 26 -9.87 -5.03 -3.30
C SER A 26 -9.65 -6.06 -2.17
N CYS A 27 -10.13 -5.76 -0.96
CA CYS A 27 -9.92 -6.60 0.22
C CYS A 27 -11.12 -7.53 0.52
N LEU A 28 -12.25 -7.30 -0.17
CA LEU A 28 -13.46 -8.13 -0.14
C LEU A 28 -13.85 -8.54 -1.56
N SER A 29 -14.40 -9.75 -1.69
CA SER A 29 -15.01 -10.25 -2.92
C SER A 29 -16.38 -10.83 -2.62
N GLY A 30 -17.30 -10.67 -3.56
CA GLY A 30 -18.59 -11.38 -3.54
C GLY A 30 -18.47 -12.78 -4.12
N TYR A 31 -19.63 -13.41 -4.26
CA TYR A 31 -19.80 -14.73 -4.86
C TYR A 31 -19.80 -14.65 -6.40
N PRO A 32 -19.52 -15.76 -7.10
CA PRO A 32 -19.50 -15.80 -8.56
C PRO A 32 -20.83 -15.43 -9.23
N ASP A 33 -21.94 -15.54 -8.49
CA ASP A 33 -23.28 -15.15 -8.93
C ASP A 33 -23.54 -13.63 -8.83
N GLY A 34 -22.56 -12.85 -8.37
CA GLY A 34 -22.65 -11.39 -8.21
C GLY A 34 -23.25 -10.93 -6.89
N THR A 35 -23.51 -11.84 -5.95
CA THR A 35 -24.07 -11.52 -4.63
C THR A 35 -23.01 -11.28 -3.56
N PHE A 36 -23.35 -10.56 -2.49
CA PHE A 36 -22.55 -10.46 -1.26
C PHE A 36 -23.05 -11.42 -0.17
N ARG A 37 -24.36 -11.69 -0.14
CA ARG A 37 -25.08 -12.49 0.87
C ARG A 37 -24.94 -11.92 2.28
N GLY A 38 -25.25 -10.63 2.45
CA GLY A 38 -25.10 -9.91 3.72
C GLY A 38 -25.87 -10.50 4.91
N GLU A 39 -26.96 -11.24 4.65
CA GLU A 39 -27.77 -11.91 5.69
C GLU A 39 -27.27 -13.33 6.03
N ALA A 40 -26.24 -13.83 5.34
CA ALA A 40 -25.68 -15.14 5.64
C ALA A 40 -24.92 -15.12 6.97
N THR A 41 -25.14 -16.13 7.81
CA THR A 41 -24.39 -16.29 9.05
C THR A 41 -22.94 -16.66 8.78
N VAL A 42 -22.03 -16.01 9.50
CA VAL A 42 -20.59 -16.28 9.47
C VAL A 42 -20.13 -16.75 10.84
N THR A 43 -19.19 -17.70 10.89
CA THR A 43 -18.55 -18.11 12.15
C THR A 43 -17.57 -17.04 12.63
N ARG A 44 -17.27 -17.04 13.94
CA ARG A 44 -16.21 -16.16 14.48
C ARG A 44 -14.86 -16.39 13.81
N TYR A 45 -14.56 -17.63 13.42
CA TYR A 45 -13.32 -18.00 12.73
C TYR A 45 -13.23 -17.40 11.33
N GLU A 46 -14.30 -17.52 10.54
CA GLU A 46 -14.36 -16.95 9.19
C GLU A 46 -14.29 -15.42 9.23
N PHE A 47 -14.98 -14.78 10.18
CA PHE A 47 -14.89 -13.34 10.37
C PHE A 47 -13.46 -12.89 10.71
N SER A 48 -12.81 -13.56 11.66
CA SER A 48 -11.43 -13.23 12.04
C SER A 48 -10.44 -13.43 10.90
N ALA A 49 -10.54 -14.54 10.16
CA ALA A 49 -9.66 -14.80 9.02
C ALA A 49 -9.89 -13.77 7.88
N GLY A 50 -11.14 -13.43 7.59
CA GLY A 50 -11.47 -12.40 6.60
C GLY A 50 -10.98 -11.00 7.00
N MET A 51 -11.09 -10.65 8.29
CA MET A 51 -10.57 -9.38 8.81
C MET A 51 -9.06 -9.28 8.70
N ASP A 52 -8.33 -10.34 9.08
CA ASP A 52 -6.85 -10.39 8.97
C ASP A 52 -6.40 -10.24 7.51
N ALA A 53 -7.03 -10.98 6.59
CA ALA A 53 -6.74 -10.88 5.16
C ALA A 53 -7.01 -9.47 4.61
N CYS A 54 -8.16 -8.86 4.93
CA CYS A 54 -8.45 -7.50 4.45
C CYS A 54 -7.49 -6.47 5.06
N MET A 55 -7.17 -6.60 6.35
CA MET A 55 -6.22 -5.70 7.01
C MET A 55 -4.85 -5.78 6.35
N GLY A 56 -4.36 -6.97 6.00
CA GLY A 56 -3.10 -7.14 5.25
C GLY A 56 -3.06 -6.41 3.91
N VAL A 57 -4.20 -6.27 3.23
CA VAL A 57 -4.30 -5.48 1.98
C VAL A 57 -4.27 -3.98 2.29
N LEU A 58 -5.01 -3.54 3.31
CA LEU A 58 -5.07 -2.13 3.73
C LEU A 58 -3.73 -1.64 4.30
N THR A 59 -3.02 -2.51 5.02
CA THR A 59 -1.70 -2.26 5.60
C THR A 59 -0.57 -2.81 4.72
N GLY A 60 -0.89 -3.18 3.47
CA GLY A 60 0.07 -3.68 2.48
C GLY A 60 1.30 -2.77 2.37
N PRO A 61 2.46 -3.34 2.05
CA PRO A 61 3.49 -3.42 3.07
C PRO A 61 4.17 -2.06 3.26
N MET A 62 4.06 -1.56 4.49
CA MET A 62 5.08 -0.68 5.06
C MET A 62 6.49 -1.25 4.83
N GLU A 63 6.67 -2.58 4.71
CA GLU A 63 7.95 -3.24 4.41
C GLU A 63 8.47 -2.99 2.98
N GLN A 64 7.62 -2.95 1.95
CA GLN A 64 8.07 -2.60 0.59
C GLN A 64 8.42 -1.12 0.51
N ARG A 65 7.61 -0.26 1.15
CA ARG A 65 7.92 1.17 1.27
C ARG A 65 9.20 1.42 2.07
N GLN A 66 9.42 0.70 3.17
CA GLN A 66 10.67 0.78 3.93
C GLN A 66 11.88 0.33 3.10
N GLY A 67 11.75 -0.69 2.26
CA GLY A 67 12.82 -1.12 1.36
C GLY A 67 13.17 -0.06 0.32
N GLU A 68 12.17 0.48 -0.36
CA GLU A 68 12.32 1.54 -1.36
C GLU A 68 12.86 2.84 -0.74
N ASP A 69 12.28 3.29 0.38
CA ASP A 69 12.72 4.48 1.10
C ASP A 69 14.16 4.33 1.60
N ARG A 70 14.55 3.14 2.09
CA ARG A 70 15.92 2.88 2.56
C ARG A 70 16.92 2.90 1.41
N GLN A 71 16.60 2.29 0.26
CA GLN A 71 17.44 2.35 -0.93
C GLN A 71 17.59 3.78 -1.45
N ALA A 72 16.53 4.57 -1.43
CA ALA A 72 16.57 5.97 -1.84
C ALA A 72 17.47 6.81 -0.90
N VAL A 73 17.43 6.56 0.41
CA VAL A 73 18.32 7.22 1.37
C VAL A 73 19.77 6.79 1.16
N GLU A 74 20.04 5.50 0.95
CA GLU A 74 21.39 5.00 0.66
C GLU A 74 21.98 5.63 -0.61
N ALA A 75 21.19 5.69 -1.70
CA ALA A 75 21.60 6.34 -2.95
C ALA A 75 21.89 7.84 -2.78
N LEU A 76 21.11 8.54 -1.94
CA LEU A 76 21.34 9.94 -1.64
C LEU A 76 22.65 10.15 -0.84
N ILE A 77 22.94 9.27 0.12
CA ILE A 77 24.18 9.32 0.90
C ILE A 77 25.40 9.14 -0.03
N GLU A 78 25.33 8.20 -0.97
CA GLU A 78 26.39 7.97 -1.95
C GLU A 78 26.62 9.18 -2.85
N SER A 79 25.54 9.78 -3.35
CA SER A 79 25.62 11.01 -4.16
C SER A 79 26.25 12.17 -3.37
N MET A 80 25.87 12.35 -2.11
CA MET A 80 26.47 13.39 -1.25
C MET A 80 27.96 13.15 -1.01
N GLN A 81 28.37 11.89 -0.79
CA GLN A 81 29.77 11.54 -0.60
C GLN A 81 30.60 11.85 -1.85
N GLN A 82 30.09 11.52 -3.04
CA GLN A 82 30.75 11.86 -4.31
C GLN A 82 30.95 13.36 -4.47
N SER A 83 29.92 14.17 -4.22
CA SER A 83 30.05 15.63 -4.31
C SER A 83 31.07 16.19 -3.31
N LEU A 84 31.19 15.63 -2.11
CA LEU A 84 32.20 16.06 -1.13
C LEU A 84 33.62 15.73 -1.58
N ASP A 85 33.83 14.57 -2.19
CA ASP A 85 35.14 14.15 -2.71
C ASP A 85 35.58 15.03 -3.90
N GLU A 86 34.66 15.39 -4.78
CA GLU A 86 34.90 16.35 -5.88
C GLU A 86 35.34 17.72 -5.33
N LEU A 87 34.62 18.24 -4.34
CA LEU A 87 34.94 19.54 -3.72
C LEU A 87 36.31 19.52 -3.03
N ARG A 88 36.68 18.40 -2.41
CA ARG A 88 37.98 18.24 -1.76
C ARG A 88 39.14 18.25 -2.76
N GLN A 89 38.95 17.68 -3.94
CA GLN A 89 39.95 17.72 -5.02
C GLN A 89 40.13 19.14 -5.56
N VAL A 90 39.03 19.88 -5.78
CA VAL A 90 39.08 21.29 -6.21
C VAL A 90 39.73 22.18 -5.14
N GLY A 91 39.47 21.93 -3.86
CA GLY A 91 40.11 22.65 -2.75
C GLY A 91 41.61 22.38 -2.63
N GLY A 92 42.04 21.12 -2.84
CA GLY A 92 43.45 20.72 -2.79
C GLY A 92 44.30 21.22 -3.97
N GLU A 93 43.69 21.43 -5.13
CA GLU A 93 44.37 21.98 -6.32
C GLU A 93 44.60 23.50 -6.23
N SER A 94 43.94 24.21 -5.30
CA SER A 94 44.10 25.67 -5.11
C SER A 94 45.23 26.08 -4.16
N THR A 95 45.81 25.14 -3.40
CA THR A 95 46.87 25.42 -2.40
C THR A 95 48.29 25.31 -2.93
N ASP A 96 48.49 24.99 -4.21
CA ASP A 96 49.83 24.93 -4.81
C ASP A 96 49.89 25.78 -6.08
N SER A 97 50.17 27.07 -5.92
CA SER A 97 50.88 27.84 -6.93
C SER A 97 51.75 28.92 -6.28
N PRO A 98 52.90 29.23 -6.89
CA PRO A 98 54.08 29.80 -6.23
C PRO A 98 53.95 31.25 -5.76
#